data_AF-A0A1Q5U870-F1
#
_entry.id   AF-A0A1Q5U870-F1
#
_cell.length_a   1.000
_cell.length_b   1.000
_cell.length_c   1.000
_cell.angle_alpha   90.00
_cell.angle_beta   90.00
_cell.angle_gamma   90.00
#
_symmetry.space_group_name_H-M   'P 1'
#
loop_
_entity.id
_entity.type
_entity.pdbx_description
1 polymer ?
#
loop_
_entity_poly.entity_id
_entity_poly.type
_entity_poly.pdbx_seq_one_letter_code
_entity_poly.pdbx_strand_id
1 'polypeptide(L)'
;MSLVQDTPSQNATEILWDKRLHSDAQWRSWIGHIKAIATKAGIWNYINPSLAEDKLKKEPVDSRDTFPQVSEVHRDATDISDLDEDQYGLYIRIVNLFDKERSFNEQLRNKINRINSLIYQNVAPEHRHILKGKNTPYKKLVRLTQQFAPQGNNRRQRVRNA
;
A
#
# COMPACT_ATOMS: atom_id res chain seq x y z
N MET A 1 36.62 29.79 -3.87
CA MET A 1 35.86 28.79 -4.67
C MET A 1 35.63 27.58 -3.78
N SER A 2 34.50 27.53 -3.07
CA SER A 2 34.12 26.36 -2.27
C SER A 2 33.16 25.51 -3.09
N LEU A 3 33.58 24.28 -3.39
CA LEU A 3 32.75 23.23 -3.95
C LEU A 3 31.70 22.84 -2.90
N VAL A 4 30.46 23.28 -3.11
CA VAL A 4 29.30 22.73 -2.41
C VAL A 4 29.15 21.30 -2.89
N GLN A 5 29.53 20.35 -2.05
CA GLN A 5 29.19 18.96 -2.25
C GLN A 5 27.69 18.81 -1.97
N ASP A 6 26.92 18.57 -3.03
CA ASP A 6 25.54 18.11 -2.94
C ASP A 6 25.50 16.83 -2.10
N THR A 7 24.97 16.95 -0.89
CA THR A 7 24.67 15.80 -0.05
C THR A 7 23.40 15.14 -0.60
N PRO A 8 23.43 13.84 -0.95
CA PRO A 8 22.22 13.14 -1.35
C PRO A 8 21.24 13.12 -0.19
N SER A 9 20.00 13.54 -0.48
CA SER A 9 18.87 13.60 0.44
C SER A 9 18.73 12.30 1.25
N GLN A 10 19.02 12.39 2.55
CA GLN A 10 18.80 11.32 3.53
C GLN A 10 17.29 11.09 3.71
N ASN A 11 16.66 10.23 2.92
CA ASN A 11 15.32 9.68 3.23
C ASN A 11 14.97 8.36 2.52
N ALA A 12 15.96 7.67 1.95
CA ALA A 12 15.84 6.25 1.67
C ALA A 12 16.32 5.50 2.91
N THR A 13 15.44 4.79 3.60
CA THR A 13 15.84 3.84 4.64
C THR A 13 16.76 2.82 3.98
N GLU A 14 18.07 3.04 4.07
CA GLU A 14 19.09 2.20 3.46
C GLU A 14 19.06 0.88 4.22
N ILE A 15 18.31 -0.08 3.68
CA ILE A 15 18.21 -1.39 4.28
C ILE A 15 19.53 -2.08 3.94
N LEU A 16 20.37 -2.18 4.96
CA LEU A 16 21.61 -2.92 4.93
C LEU A 16 21.38 -4.25 4.20
N TRP A 17 22.26 -4.56 3.24
CA TRP A 17 22.10 -5.72 2.34
C TRP A 17 21.88 -7.04 3.09
N ASP A 18 22.44 -7.16 4.30
CA ASP A 18 22.30 -8.30 5.21
C ASP A 18 20.87 -8.53 5.73
N LYS A 19 19.98 -7.54 5.63
CA LYS A 19 18.58 -7.61 6.09
C LYS A 19 17.56 -7.92 5.00
N ARG A 20 17.99 -8.09 3.75
CA ARG A 20 17.10 -8.56 2.67
C ARG A 20 16.65 -10.00 2.93
N LEU A 21 15.50 -10.37 2.39
CA LEU A 21 14.98 -11.74 2.49
C LEU A 21 15.70 -12.66 1.50
N HIS A 22 16.73 -13.36 1.98
CA HIS A 22 17.46 -14.41 1.28
C HIS A 22 16.98 -15.81 1.65
N SER A 23 16.55 -16.02 2.89
CA SER A 23 16.19 -17.33 3.40
C SER A 23 15.03 -17.30 4.41
N ASP A 24 14.54 -18.50 4.74
CA ASP A 24 13.49 -18.72 5.75
C ASP A 24 13.92 -18.28 7.16
N ALA A 25 15.21 -18.37 7.49
CA ALA A 25 15.76 -17.90 8.77
C ALA A 25 15.50 -16.41 9.02
N GLN A 26 15.48 -15.60 7.96
CA GLN A 26 15.23 -14.16 8.04
C GLN A 26 13.73 -13.82 8.05
N TRP A 27 12.86 -14.77 7.70
CA TRP A 27 11.44 -14.53 7.47
C TRP A 27 10.77 -13.78 8.62
N ARG A 28 10.92 -14.26 9.87
CA ARG A 28 10.23 -13.70 11.04
C ARG A 28 10.60 -12.23 11.28
N SER A 29 11.89 -11.91 11.18
CA SER A 29 12.37 -10.54 11.34
C SER A 29 11.88 -9.66 10.18
N TRP A 30 12.00 -10.18 8.95
CA TRP A 30 11.64 -9.47 7.73
C TRP A 30 10.15 -9.12 7.67
N ILE A 31 9.26 -10.09 7.89
CA ILE A 31 7.81 -9.85 7.86
C ILE A 31 7.38 -8.96 9.04
N GLY A 32 8.04 -9.10 10.20
CA GLY A 32 7.83 -8.23 11.36
C GLY A 32 8.13 -6.77 11.04
N HIS A 33 9.23 -6.50 10.33
CA HIS A 33 9.59 -5.17 9.88
C HIS A 33 8.56 -4.57 8.91
N ILE A 34 8.15 -5.34 7.89
CA ILE A 34 7.11 -4.89 6.94
C ILE A 34 5.78 -4.63 7.66
N LYS A 35 5.38 -5.52 8.57
CA LYS A 35 4.16 -5.34 9.37
C LYS A 35 4.24 -4.08 10.23
N ALA A 36 5.36 -3.82 10.89
CA ALA A 36 5.55 -2.62 11.70
C ALA A 36 5.40 -1.33 10.88
N ILE A 37 6.06 -1.23 9.72
CA ILE A 37 5.95 -0.05 8.86
C ILE A 37 4.52 0.11 8.33
N ALA A 38 3.90 -0.96 7.84
CA ALA A 38 2.53 -0.93 7.34
C ALA A 38 1.50 -0.58 8.42
N THR A 39 1.73 -1.03 9.65
CA THR A 39 0.87 -0.71 10.82
C THR A 39 1.01 0.76 11.18
N LYS A 40 2.24 1.29 11.25
CA LYS A 40 2.50 2.72 11.48
C LYS A 40 1.88 3.60 10.38
N ALA A 41 1.86 3.12 9.15
CA ALA A 41 1.22 3.81 8.03
C ALA A 41 -0.32 3.67 8.00
N GLY A 42 -0.90 2.84 8.88
CA GLY A 42 -2.35 2.59 8.93
C GLY A 42 -2.89 1.67 7.83
N ILE A 43 -2.02 0.94 7.12
CA ILE A 43 -2.40 0.17 5.93
C ILE A 43 -2.33 -1.35 6.08
N TRP A 44 -1.93 -1.88 7.25
CA TRP A 44 -1.72 -3.33 7.41
C TRP A 44 -2.94 -4.16 7.01
N ASN A 45 -4.15 -3.70 7.36
CA ASN A 45 -5.40 -4.40 7.05
C ASN A 45 -5.77 -4.42 5.55
N TYR A 46 -5.04 -3.70 4.70
CA TYR A 46 -5.19 -3.75 3.25
C TYR A 46 -4.25 -4.77 2.60
N ILE A 47 -3.20 -5.20 3.30
CA ILE A 47 -2.11 -5.99 2.72
C ILE A 47 -1.80 -7.28 3.48
N ASN A 48 -2.46 -7.52 4.61
CA ASN A 48 -2.14 -8.61 5.54
C ASN A 48 -2.27 -10.00 4.86
N PRO A 49 -1.17 -10.75 4.65
CA PRO A 49 -1.19 -12.03 3.95
C PRO A 49 -1.84 -13.17 4.76
N SER A 50 -2.07 -12.97 6.05
CA SER A 50 -2.75 -13.95 6.91
C SER A 50 -4.27 -13.91 6.78
N LEU A 51 -4.82 -12.89 6.11
CA LEU A 51 -6.25 -12.78 5.83
C LEU A 51 -6.57 -13.34 4.45
N ALA A 52 -7.76 -13.92 4.32
CA ALA A 52 -8.36 -14.18 3.01
C ALA A 52 -8.62 -12.85 2.29
N GLU A 53 -8.52 -12.86 0.96
CA GLU A 53 -8.59 -11.63 0.14
C GLU A 53 -9.93 -10.89 0.33
N ASP A 54 -11.03 -11.61 0.56
CA ASP A 54 -12.37 -11.05 0.85
C ASP A 54 -12.46 -10.34 2.21
N LYS A 55 -11.51 -10.60 3.13
CA LYS A 55 -11.44 -9.98 4.46
C LYS A 55 -10.52 -8.77 4.51
N LEU A 56 -9.82 -8.46 3.43
CA LEU A 56 -8.98 -7.26 3.37
C LEU A 56 -9.85 -6.01 3.28
N LYS A 57 -9.37 -4.92 3.86
CA LYS A 57 -9.90 -3.60 3.50
C LYS A 57 -9.63 -3.36 2.02
N LYS A 58 -10.64 -2.91 1.30
CA LYS A 58 -10.52 -2.59 -0.12
C LYS A 58 -9.74 -1.30 -0.29
N GLU A 59 -8.78 -1.29 -1.21
CA GLU A 59 -8.13 -0.06 -1.62
C GLU A 59 -9.19 0.92 -2.16
N PRO A 60 -9.11 2.22 -1.82
CA PRO A 60 -10.07 3.19 -2.32
C PRO A 60 -10.04 3.28 -3.83
N VAL A 61 -11.21 3.45 -4.43
CA VAL A 61 -11.35 3.69 -5.86
C VAL A 61 -10.83 5.09 -6.18
N ASP A 62 -10.25 5.25 -7.36
CA ASP A 62 -9.87 6.55 -7.86
C ASP A 62 -11.12 7.37 -8.20
N SER A 63 -11.38 8.43 -7.45
CA SER A 63 -12.58 9.25 -7.60
C SER A 63 -12.46 10.30 -8.70
N ARG A 64 -11.37 10.30 -9.50
CA ARG A 64 -11.17 11.27 -10.60
C ARG A 64 -12.33 11.33 -11.58
N ASP A 65 -13.01 10.21 -11.83
CA ASP A 65 -14.12 10.12 -12.78
C ASP A 65 -15.48 10.50 -12.16
N THR A 66 -15.52 10.78 -10.85
CA THR A 66 -16.77 11.05 -10.10
C THR A 66 -16.76 12.45 -9.48
N PHE A 67 -16.19 13.44 -10.18
CA PHE A 67 -16.17 14.82 -9.70
C PHE A 67 -17.61 15.38 -9.55
N PRO A 68 -17.94 16.09 -8.46
CA PRO A 68 -19.29 16.58 -8.22
C PRO A 68 -19.81 17.51 -9.32
N GLN A 69 -21.01 17.22 -9.80
CA GLN A 69 -21.68 18.01 -10.83
C GLN A 69 -22.67 19.01 -10.21
N VAL A 70 -22.86 20.16 -10.85
CA VAL A 70 -23.84 21.17 -10.40
C VAL A 70 -25.27 20.62 -10.38
N SER A 71 -25.55 19.63 -11.24
CA SER A 71 -26.80 18.87 -11.30
C SER A 71 -27.14 18.10 -10.01
N GLU A 72 -26.16 17.87 -9.14
CA GLU A 72 -26.37 17.23 -7.83
C GLU A 72 -27.06 18.15 -6.82
N VAL A 73 -26.99 19.48 -7.04
CA VAL A 73 -27.63 20.49 -6.18
C VAL A 73 -28.87 21.06 -6.86
N HIS A 74 -28.79 21.35 -8.16
CA HIS A 74 -29.93 21.81 -8.95
C HIS A 74 -30.05 20.96 -10.22
N ARG A 75 -31.07 20.10 -10.29
CA ARG A 75 -31.21 19.05 -11.32
C ARG A 75 -31.04 19.56 -12.76
N ASP A 76 -31.53 20.77 -13.05
CA ASP A 76 -31.53 21.36 -14.39
C ASP A 76 -30.33 22.30 -14.61
N ALA A 77 -29.47 22.49 -13.60
CA ALA A 77 -28.23 23.25 -13.75
C ALA A 77 -27.25 22.48 -14.64
N THR A 78 -26.67 23.21 -15.58
CA THR A 78 -25.58 22.73 -16.42
C THR A 78 -24.28 23.50 -16.14
N ASP A 79 -24.39 24.68 -15.54
CA ASP A 79 -23.27 25.52 -15.12
C ASP A 79 -23.43 26.02 -13.68
N ILE A 80 -22.33 26.50 -13.09
CA ILE A 80 -22.32 27.15 -11.78
C ILE A 80 -23.18 28.42 -11.78
N SER A 81 -23.29 29.12 -12.92
CA SER A 81 -24.14 30.32 -13.05
C SER A 81 -25.63 30.05 -12.88
N ASP A 82 -26.05 28.78 -13.00
CA ASP A 82 -27.45 28.38 -12.83
C ASP A 82 -27.84 28.24 -11.35
N LEU A 83 -26.87 28.39 -10.43
CA LEU A 83 -27.07 28.23 -9.00
C LEU A 83 -27.35 29.58 -8.31
N ASP A 84 -28.34 29.60 -7.41
CA ASP A 84 -28.49 30.69 -6.44
C ASP A 84 -27.41 30.63 -5.34
N GLU A 85 -27.39 31.62 -4.44
CA GLU A 85 -26.35 31.72 -3.39
C GLU A 85 -26.34 30.52 -2.43
N ASP A 86 -27.52 30.00 -2.06
CA ASP A 86 -27.64 28.85 -1.17
C ASP A 86 -27.21 27.55 -1.87
N GLN A 87 -27.63 27.37 -3.12
CA GLN A 87 -27.25 26.25 -3.97
C GLN A 87 -25.75 26.26 -4.26
N TYR A 88 -25.18 27.42 -4.55
CA TYR A 88 -23.74 27.59 -4.72
C TYR A 88 -22.99 27.22 -3.43
N GLY A 89 -23.48 27.67 -2.27
CA GLY A 89 -22.93 27.29 -0.96
C GLY A 89 -22.94 25.78 -0.72
N LEU A 90 -24.03 25.10 -1.08
CA LEU A 90 -24.14 23.64 -1.02
C LEU A 90 -23.17 22.95 -1.99
N TYR A 91 -23.08 23.41 -3.23
CA TYR A 91 -22.19 22.85 -4.24
C TYR A 91 -20.73 22.93 -3.79
N ILE A 92 -20.30 24.10 -3.31
CA ILE A 92 -18.94 24.29 -2.77
C ILE A 92 -18.69 23.37 -1.57
N ARG A 93 -19.69 23.12 -0.72
CA ARG A 93 -19.54 22.16 0.39
C ARG A 93 -19.33 20.73 -0.11
N ILE A 94 -20.05 20.31 -1.15
CA ILE A 94 -19.90 18.98 -1.77
C ILE A 94 -18.51 18.84 -2.40
N VAL A 95 -18.08 19.82 -3.20
CA VAL A 95 -16.74 19.84 -3.81
C VAL A 95 -15.65 19.76 -2.74
N ASN A 96 -15.76 20.53 -1.66
CA ASN A 96 -14.79 20.49 -0.56
C ASN A 96 -14.74 19.13 0.16
N LEU A 97 -15.88 18.44 0.31
CA LEU A 97 -15.91 17.09 0.88
C LEU A 97 -15.28 16.08 -0.07
N PHE A 98 -15.59 16.17 -1.36
CA PHE A 98 -15.00 15.35 -2.39
C PHE A 98 -13.47 15.50 -2.45
N ASP A 99 -12.95 16.73 -2.42
CA ASP A 99 -11.51 16.97 -2.46
C ASP A 99 -10.78 16.42 -1.24
N LYS A 100 -11.41 16.51 -0.05
CA LYS A 100 -10.88 15.89 1.18
C LYS A 100 -10.83 14.38 1.07
N GLU A 101 -11.90 13.75 0.60
CA GLU A 101 -11.96 12.30 0.39
C GLU A 101 -10.94 11.84 -0.65
N ARG A 102 -10.88 12.52 -1.80
CA ARG A 102 -9.92 12.25 -2.87
C ARG A 102 -8.49 12.34 -2.36
N SER A 103 -8.15 13.40 -1.62
CA SER A 103 -6.82 13.57 -1.03
C SER A 103 -6.48 12.45 -0.05
N PHE A 104 -7.43 12.05 0.80
CA PHE A 104 -7.25 10.92 1.71
C PHE A 104 -7.02 9.61 0.94
N ASN A 105 -7.82 9.34 -0.09
CA ASN A 105 -7.72 8.14 -0.92
C ASN A 105 -6.38 8.08 -1.67
N GLU A 106 -5.93 9.19 -2.23
CA GLU A 106 -4.62 9.30 -2.88
C GLU A 106 -3.47 9.05 -1.89
N GLN A 107 -3.51 9.65 -0.70
CA GLN A 107 -2.51 9.41 0.33
C GLN A 107 -2.46 7.94 0.75
N LEU A 108 -3.61 7.26 0.86
CA LEU A 108 -3.69 5.85 1.19
C LEU A 108 -3.08 4.97 0.08
N ARG A 109 -3.43 5.22 -1.18
CA ARG A 109 -2.83 4.56 -2.35
C ARG A 109 -1.31 4.75 -2.40
N ASN A 110 -0.83 5.96 -2.14
CA ASN A 110 0.60 6.26 -2.11
C ASN A 110 1.34 5.48 -1.02
N LYS A 111 0.73 5.32 0.18
CA LYS A 111 1.28 4.48 1.25
C LYS A 111 1.34 3.00 0.85
N ILE A 112 0.27 2.48 0.23
CA ILE A 112 0.22 1.09 -0.29
C ILE A 112 1.32 0.87 -1.34
N ASN A 113 1.46 1.77 -2.31
CA ASN A 113 2.49 1.70 -3.34
C ASN A 113 3.91 1.79 -2.76
N ARG A 114 4.13 2.65 -1.76
CA ARG A 114 5.43 2.72 -1.07
C ARG A 114 5.80 1.39 -0.42
N ILE A 115 4.85 0.73 0.26
CA ILE A 115 5.10 -0.60 0.83
C ILE A 115 5.28 -1.66 -0.24
N ASN A 116 4.56 -1.56 -1.36
CA ASN A 116 4.73 -2.48 -2.49
C ASN A 116 6.15 -2.42 -3.08
N SER A 117 6.71 -1.21 -3.20
CA SER A 117 8.10 -0.98 -3.61
C SER A 117 9.09 -1.47 -2.56
N LEU A 118 8.82 -1.16 -1.28
CA LEU A 118 9.63 -1.61 -0.15
C LEU A 118 9.77 -3.14 -0.14
N ILE A 119 8.65 -3.87 -0.26
CA ILE A 119 8.66 -5.35 -0.31
C ILE A 119 9.58 -5.84 -1.44
N TYR A 120 9.46 -5.29 -2.64
CA TYR A 120 10.27 -5.70 -3.79
C TYR A 120 11.77 -5.42 -3.58
N GLN A 121 12.10 -4.23 -3.06
CA GLN A 121 13.48 -3.82 -2.80
C GLN A 121 14.14 -4.65 -1.69
N ASN A 122 13.35 -5.11 -0.73
CA ASN A 122 13.80 -5.88 0.43
C ASN A 122 13.82 -7.40 0.22
N VAL A 123 13.45 -7.86 -0.97
CA VAL A 123 13.67 -9.25 -1.39
C VAL A 123 15.00 -9.32 -2.13
N ALA A 124 15.79 -10.35 -1.80
CA ALA A 124 17.07 -10.57 -2.43
C ALA A 124 16.91 -10.73 -3.96
N PRO A 125 17.81 -10.17 -4.79
CA PRO A 125 17.69 -10.17 -6.25
C PRO A 125 17.37 -11.53 -6.86
N GLU A 126 18.00 -12.60 -6.35
CA GLU A 126 17.82 -13.99 -6.78
C GLU A 126 16.36 -14.48 -6.65
N HIS A 127 15.60 -13.94 -5.69
CA HIS A 127 14.23 -14.34 -5.41
C HIS A 127 13.18 -13.47 -6.11
N ARG A 128 13.56 -12.34 -6.70
CA ARG A 128 12.59 -11.38 -7.30
C ARG A 128 11.75 -11.99 -8.41
N HIS A 129 12.25 -13.02 -9.08
CA HIS A 129 11.52 -13.74 -10.13
C HIS A 129 10.18 -14.32 -9.62
N ILE A 130 10.08 -14.75 -8.36
CA ILE A 130 8.83 -15.29 -7.79
C ILE A 130 7.75 -14.22 -7.61
N LEU A 131 8.13 -12.94 -7.64
CA LEU A 131 7.21 -11.79 -7.54
C LEU A 131 6.67 -11.35 -8.91
N LYS A 132 7.14 -11.92 -10.01
CA LYS A 132 6.68 -11.57 -11.36
C LYS A 132 5.17 -11.81 -11.47
N GLY A 133 4.43 -10.81 -11.96
CA GLY A 133 2.97 -10.84 -12.07
C GLY A 133 2.22 -10.66 -10.73
N LYS A 134 2.91 -10.44 -9.61
CA LYS A 134 2.30 -10.11 -8.31
C LYS A 134 2.32 -8.59 -8.13
N ASN A 135 1.29 -7.93 -8.64
CA ASN A 135 1.28 -6.46 -8.74
C ASN A 135 0.94 -5.76 -7.42
N THR A 136 0.19 -6.42 -6.53
CA THR A 136 -0.22 -5.85 -5.24
C THR A 136 0.71 -6.32 -4.11
N PRO A 137 0.90 -5.50 -3.06
CA PRO A 137 1.69 -5.89 -1.89
C PRO A 137 1.13 -7.15 -1.22
N TYR A 138 -0.20 -7.30 -1.14
CA TYR A 138 -0.83 -8.53 -0.66
C TYR A 138 -0.37 -9.77 -1.43
N LYS A 139 -0.48 -9.75 -2.77
CA LYS A 139 -0.09 -10.89 -3.63
C LYS A 139 1.39 -11.24 -3.50
N LYS A 140 2.26 -10.23 -3.34
CA LYS A 140 3.69 -10.44 -3.05
C LYS A 140 3.88 -11.10 -1.69
N LEU A 141 3.25 -10.57 -0.64
CA LEU A 141 3.37 -11.10 0.72
C LEU A 141 2.84 -12.52 0.85
N VAL A 142 1.74 -12.87 0.20
CA VAL A 142 1.23 -14.25 0.15
C VAL A 142 2.27 -15.18 -0.49
N ARG A 143 2.83 -14.79 -1.64
CA ARG A 143 3.83 -15.62 -2.34
C ARG A 143 5.12 -15.80 -1.54
N LEU A 144 5.57 -14.74 -0.86
CA LEU A 144 6.74 -14.77 0.01
C LEU A 144 6.47 -15.61 1.27
N THR A 145 5.27 -15.53 1.83
CA THR A 145 4.85 -16.38 2.96
C THR A 145 4.92 -17.85 2.56
N GLN A 146 4.42 -18.22 1.38
CA GLN A 146 4.51 -19.60 0.88
C GLN A 146 5.96 -20.09 0.73
N GLN A 147 6.89 -19.20 0.35
CA GLN A 147 8.29 -19.55 0.08
C GLN A 147 9.15 -19.64 1.34
N PHE A 148 9.02 -18.65 2.23
CA PHE A 148 9.98 -18.40 3.32
C PHE A 148 9.38 -18.59 4.70
N ALA A 149 8.05 -18.61 4.86
CA ALA A 149 7.48 -18.86 6.17
C ALA A 149 7.80 -20.30 6.60
N PRO A 150 8.18 -20.50 7.88
CA PRO A 150 8.33 -21.84 8.43
C PRO A 150 7.02 -22.61 8.24
N GLN A 151 7.03 -23.63 7.38
CA GLN A 151 5.91 -24.55 7.23
C GLN A 151 5.82 -25.35 8.52
N GLY A 152 4.84 -25.06 9.37
CA GLY A 152 4.66 -25.77 10.62
C GLY A 152 4.56 -27.28 10.39
N ASN A 153 5.48 -28.05 11.00
CA ASN A 153 5.35 -29.49 11.29
C ASN A 153 5.41 -30.54 10.16
N ASN A 154 6.35 -30.49 9.22
CA ASN A 154 6.81 -31.72 8.52
C ASN A 154 8.15 -32.28 9.00
N ARG A 155 8.85 -31.58 9.91
CA ARG A 155 10.15 -32.05 10.44
C ARG A 155 10.04 -33.00 11.64
N ARG A 156 8.95 -32.93 12.41
CA ARG A 156 8.70 -33.83 13.57
C ARG A 156 8.05 -35.17 13.20
N GLN A 157 7.38 -35.28 12.06
CA GLN A 157 6.77 -36.53 11.60
C GLN A 157 7.79 -37.52 11.01
N ARG A 158 8.93 -37.03 10.50
CA ARG A 158 9.99 -37.87 9.89
C ARG A 158 10.95 -38.52 10.89
N VAL A 159 10.96 -38.09 12.15
CA VAL A 159 11.82 -38.67 13.22
C VAL A 159 11.04 -39.63 14.12
N ARG A 160 9.70 -39.71 13.95
CA ARG A 160 8.84 -40.65 14.71
C ARG A 160 8.43 -41.89 13.91
N ASN A 161 8.74 -41.91 12.61
CA ASN A 161 8.52 -43.03 11.68
C ASN A 161 9.85 -43.55 11.10
N ALA A 162 10.97 -43.31 11.79
CA ALA A 162 12.29 -43.84 11.46
C ALA A 162 12.75 -44.77 12.59
#